data_AF-A0A947NG69-F1
#
_entry.id   AF-A0A947NG69-F1
#
_cell.length_a   1.000
_cell.length_b   1.000
_cell.length_c   1.000
_cell.angle_alpha   90.00
_cell.angle_beta   90.00
_cell.angle_gamma   90.00
#
_symmetry.space_group_name_H-M   'P 1'
#
loop_
_entity.id
_entity.type
_entity.pdbx_description
1 polymer ?
#
loop_
_entity_poly.entity_id
_entity_poly.type
_entity_poly.pdbx_seq_one_letter_code
_entity_poly.pdbx_strand_id
1 'polypeptide(L)' 'MANVTHEGAHVASCTNDDVCEVVQCEVCMTEVPASVSQSVEGTDYVHHFCGLECLGLWRAKDEHIH' A
#
# COMPACT_ATOMS: atom_id res chain seq x y z
N MET A 1 -30.38 -6.36 -14.60
CA MET A 1 -30.64 -5.26 -13.64
C MET A 1 -29.39 -4.38 -13.61
N ALA A 2 -29.42 -3.27 -14.33
CA ALA A 2 -28.31 -2.31 -14.40
C ALA A 2 -28.60 -1.18 -13.41
N ASN A 3 -27.61 -0.83 -12.57
CA ASN A 3 -27.73 0.33 -11.70
C ASN A 3 -27.46 1.59 -12.53
N VAL A 4 -28.48 2.43 -12.69
CA VAL A 4 -28.41 3.67 -13.47
C VAL A 4 -28.61 4.87 -12.55
N THR A 5 -27.97 5.98 -12.86
CA THR A 5 -28.23 7.27 -12.19
C THR A 5 -29.63 7.78 -12.58
N HIS A 6 -30.12 8.82 -11.89
CA HIS A 6 -31.42 9.44 -12.19
C HIS A 6 -31.54 9.91 -13.66
N GLU A 7 -30.42 10.25 -14.30
CA GLU A 7 -30.33 10.68 -15.70
C GLU A 7 -30.19 9.50 -16.68
N GLY A 8 -30.19 8.26 -16.18
CA GLY A 8 -30.07 7.05 -17.00
C GLY A 8 -28.63 6.70 -17.40
N ALA A 9 -27.62 7.44 -16.91
CA ALA A 9 -26.23 7.05 -17.12
C ALA A 9 -25.91 5.78 -16.33
N HIS A 10 -25.16 4.87 -16.96
CA HIS A 10 -24.71 3.65 -16.29
C HIS A 10 -23.77 4.02 -15.14
N VAL A 11 -24.09 3.59 -13.92
CA VAL A 11 -23.18 3.76 -12.79
C VAL A 11 -21.95 2.92 -13.11
N ALA A 12 -20.79 3.55 -13.29
CA ALA A 12 -19.53 2.81 -13.34
C ALA A 12 -19.44 2.01 -12.04
N SER A 13 -19.51 0.67 -12.13
CA SER A 13 -19.43 -0.19 -10.97
C SER A 13 -18.10 0.10 -10.29
N CYS A 14 -18.13 0.54 -9.04
CA CYS A 14 -16.95 0.70 -8.19
C CYS A 14 -16.18 -0.61 -7.95
N THR A 15 -16.65 -1.72 -8.53
CA THR A 15 -16.11 -3.08 -8.43
C THR A 15 -14.86 -3.31 -9.27
N ASN A 16 -14.41 -2.35 -10.08
CA ASN A 16 -13.19 -2.46 -10.88
C ASN A 16 -12.06 -1.52 -10.41
N ASP A 17 -12.04 -1.13 -9.13
CA ASP A 17 -10.82 -0.59 -8.51
C ASP A 17 -9.83 -1.73 -8.24
N ASP A 18 -9.48 -2.48 -9.30
CA ASP A 18 -8.48 -3.54 -9.31
C ASP A 18 -7.12 -2.92 -9.68
N VAL A 19 -6.73 -1.86 -8.98
CA VAL A 19 -5.32 -1.45 -8.97
C VAL A 19 -4.76 -1.97 -7.66
N CYS A 20 -4.54 -3.30 -7.61
CA CYS A 20 -3.73 -3.90 -6.57
C CYS A 20 -2.27 -3.47 -6.82
N GLU A 21 -1.93 -2.22 -6.47
CA GLU A 21 -0.55 -1.76 -6.52
C GLU A 21 0.27 -2.65 -5.58
N VAL A 22 1.30 -3.28 -6.14
CA VAL A 22 2.22 -4.14 -5.41
C VAL A 22 3.43 -3.31 -5.06
N VAL A 23 3.82 -3.33 -3.79
CA VAL A 23 4.99 -2.64 -3.26
C VAL A 23 5.98 -3.67 -2.73
N GLN A 24 7.25 -3.31 -2.76
CA GLN A 24 8.31 -4.17 -2.25
C GLN A 24 8.65 -3.78 -0.81
N CYS A 25 8.76 -4.77 0.07
CA CYS A 25 9.23 -4.56 1.43
C CYS A 25 10.70 -4.13 1.43
N GLU A 26 11.01 -3.01 2.07
CA GLU A 26 12.38 -2.46 2.12
C GLU A 26 13.39 -3.39 2.80
N VAL A 27 12.93 -4.25 3.72
CA VAL A 27 13.82 -5.09 4.54
C VAL A 27 14.10 -6.45 3.89
N CYS A 28 13.06 -7.11 3.41
CA CYS A 28 13.16 -8.48 2.87
C CYS A 28 12.97 -8.56 1.36
N MET A 29 12.73 -7.43 0.69
CA MET A 29 12.46 -7.33 -0.75
C MET A 29 11.28 -8.18 -1.24
N THR A 30 10.38 -8.58 -0.33
CA THR A 30 9.16 -9.33 -0.67
C THR A 30 8.10 -8.41 -1.24
N GLU A 31 7.51 -8.80 -2.35
CA GLU A 31 6.39 -8.11 -2.97
C GLU A 31 5.09 -8.38 -2.19
N VAL A 32 4.40 -7.32 -1.79
CA VAL A 32 3.13 -7.36 -1.07
C VAL A 32 2.16 -6.32 -1.62
N PRO A 33 0.85 -6.55 -1.57
CA PRO A 33 -0.11 -5.52 -1.94
C PRO A 33 0.04 -4.27 -1.06
N ALA A 34 0.02 -3.07 -1.66
CA ALA A 34 0.09 -1.80 -0.95
C ALA A 34 -1.00 -1.69 0.13
N SER A 35 -2.18 -2.26 -0.14
CA SER A 35 -3.34 -2.29 0.77
C SER A 35 -3.10 -3.02 2.09
N VAL A 36 -2.18 -3.97 2.14
CA VAL A 36 -1.82 -4.72 3.36
C VAL A 36 -0.43 -4.36 3.89
N SER A 37 0.32 -3.54 3.14
CA SER A 37 1.64 -3.07 3.54
C SER A 37 1.52 -2.00 4.63
N GLN A 38 2.49 -1.98 5.54
CA GLN A 38 2.66 -0.85 6.46
C GLN A 38 3.60 0.16 5.82
N SER A 39 3.12 1.37 5.62
CA SER A 39 3.93 2.48 5.11
C SER A 39 4.44 3.36 6.26
N VAL A 40 5.67 3.84 6.12
CA VAL A 40 6.26 4.87 7.00
C VAL A 40 6.80 5.99 6.13
N GLU A 41 6.42 7.22 6.44
CA GLU A 41 6.96 8.40 5.79
C GLU A 41 8.40 8.64 6.28
N GLY A 42 9.35 8.48 5.37
CA GLY A 42 10.72 8.95 5.55
C GLY A 42 10.87 10.41 5.10
N THR A 43 12.08 10.93 5.18
CA THR A 43 12.38 12.34 4.85
C THR A 43 12.11 12.67 3.37
N ASP A 44 12.46 11.75 2.47
CA ASP A 44 12.39 11.96 1.02
C ASP A 44 11.50 10.92 0.30
N TYR A 45 11.14 9.81 0.97
CA TYR A 45 10.41 8.69 0.37
C TYR A 45 9.52 7.99 1.40
N VAL A 46 8.52 7.24 0.91
CA VAL A 46 7.70 6.35 1.74
C VAL A 46 8.27 4.94 1.70
N HIS A 47 8.57 4.38 2.88
CA HIS A 47 9.02 3.01 3.01
C HIS A 47 7.83 2.07 3.23
N HIS A 48 7.79 0.95 2.52
CA HIS A 48 6.76 -0.08 2.66
C HIS A 48 7.32 -1.32 3.35
N PHE A 49 6.53 -1.91 4.25
CA PHE A 49 6.91 -3.11 5.01
C PHE A 49 5.80 -4.15 4.94
N CYS A 50 6.18 -5.42 4.75
CA CYS A 50 5.24 -6.54 4.73
C CYS A 50 4.65 -6.87 6.11
N GLY A 51 5.25 -6.37 7.20
CA GLY A 51 4.79 -6.64 8.57
C GLY A 51 5.58 -5.91 9.64
N LEU A 52 5.14 -6.06 10.90
CA LEU A 52 5.72 -5.38 12.06
C LEU A 52 7.16 -5.81 12.37
N GLU A 53 7.52 -7.06 12.07
CA GLU A 53 8.88 -7.54 12.28
C GLU A 53 9.89 -6.81 11.40
N CYS A 54 9.58 -6.66 10.10
CA CYS A 54 10.42 -5.90 9.17
C CYS A 54 10.50 -4.43 9.57
N LEU A 55 9.37 -3.83 9.97
CA LEU A 55 9.37 -2.46 10.47
C LEU A 55 10.29 -2.29 11.71
N GLY A 56 10.23 -3.23 12.66
CA GLY A 56 11.08 -3.20 13.87
C GLY A 56 12.56 -3.33 13.54
N LEU A 57 12.92 -4.24 12.62
CA LEU A 57 14.29 -4.40 12.14
C LEU A 57 14.81 -3.13 11.44
N TRP A 58 13.96 -2.45 10.68
CA TRP A 58 14.32 -1.20 10.03
C TRP A 58 14.54 -0.08 11.04
N ARG A 59 13.62 0.10 12.01
CA ARG A 59 13.77 1.13 13.06
C ARG A 59 15.05 0.95 13.88
N ALA A 60 15.38 -0.29 14.25
CA ALA A 60 16.61 -0.59 14.97
C ALA A 60 17.89 -0.26 14.18
N LYS A 61 17.83 -0.26 12.84
CA LYS A 61 18.95 0.17 11.98
C LYS A 61 19.00 1.69 11.82
N ASP A 62 17.84 2.34 11.70
CA ASP A 62 17.71 3.79 11.54
C ASP A 62 18.21 4.56 12.78
N GLU A 63 17.90 4.05 13.98
CA GLU A 63 18.37 4.61 15.26
C GLU A 63 19.89 4.69 15.40
N HIS A 64 20.65 3.98 14.54
CA HIS A 64 22.11 3.97 14.56
C HIS A 64 22.76 4.94 13.54
N ILE A 65 21.95 5.67 12.78
CA ILE A 65 22.39 6.61 11.71
C ILE A 65 22.14 8.09 12.07
N HIS A 66 21.60 8.39 13.27
CA HIS A 66 21.57 9.75 13.82
C HIS A 66 22.62 9.95 14.92
#